data_AF-G3LMA7-F1
#
_entry.id   AF-G3LMA7-F1
#
_cell.length_a   1.000
_cell.length_b   1.000
_cell.length_c   1.000
_cell.angle_alpha   90.00
_cell.angle_beta   90.00
_cell.angle_gamma   90.00
#
_symmetry.space_group_name_H-M   'P 1'
#
loop_
_entity.id
_entity.type
_entity.pdbx_description
1 polymer ?
#
loop_
_entity_poly.entity_id
_entity_poly.type
_entity_poly.pdbx_seq_one_letter_code
_entity_poly.pdbx_strand_id
1 'polypeptide(L)'
;VGGEHFNIFAAGLKAADRVLTVSHGYSWEVKTLEGGWGLHNIINENDWKFRGIVNGIDTKEWNPEFDTHLHSDDYTNYSVETLEIGKPQCKAALQKELGLPVRPDVPLIGFIGRLDHQKGVDLIAEAVPWMMSQDVQLVMLGTGRPDLEELLRQMEHQYRDKARGWVGFSVKTAHRIT
;
A
#
# COMPACT_ATOMS: atom_id res chain seq x y z
N VAL A 1 -3.67 -30.71 19.80
CA VAL A 1 -4.16 -30.22 21.11
C VAL A 1 -5.63 -29.93 20.92
N GLY A 2 -6.50 -30.77 21.50
CA GLY A 2 -7.95 -30.63 21.41
C GLY A 2 -8.51 -30.59 22.83
N GLY A 3 -9.13 -29.46 23.16
CA GLY A 3 -9.93 -29.25 24.36
C GLY A 3 -11.19 -28.46 24.00
N GLU A 4 -12.03 -28.16 24.99
CA GLU A 4 -13.10 -27.18 24.80
C GLU A 4 -12.48 -25.80 24.54
N HIS A 5 -12.74 -25.24 23.36
CA HIS A 5 -12.24 -23.94 22.97
C HIS A 5 -13.43 -22.99 22.74
N PHE A 6 -13.40 -21.83 23.39
CA PHE A 6 -14.42 -20.80 23.21
C PHE A 6 -13.99 -19.81 22.12
N ASN A 7 -14.75 -19.73 21.04
CA ASN A 7 -14.50 -18.75 19.99
C ASN A 7 -15.18 -17.42 20.33
N ILE A 8 -14.40 -16.53 20.96
CA ILE A 8 -14.87 -15.20 21.40
C ILE A 8 -15.38 -14.38 20.21
N PHE A 9 -14.73 -14.48 19.05
CA PHE A 9 -15.14 -13.75 17.85
C PHE A 9 -16.49 -14.24 17.32
N ALA A 10 -16.72 -15.55 17.29
CA ALA A 10 -18.01 -16.14 16.94
C ALA A 10 -19.13 -15.73 17.93
N ALA A 11 -18.83 -15.67 19.22
CA ALA A 11 -19.76 -15.18 20.22
C ALA A 11 -20.12 -13.70 19.98
N GLY A 12 -19.12 -12.85 19.68
CA GLY A 12 -19.33 -11.45 19.33
C GLY A 12 -20.17 -11.27 18.07
N LEU A 13 -19.88 -12.04 17.01
CA LEU A 13 -20.66 -12.04 15.77
C LEU A 13 -22.14 -12.36 16.04
N LYS A 14 -22.44 -13.31 16.93
CA LYS A 14 -23.81 -13.69 17.28
C LYS A 14 -24.50 -12.69 18.22
N ALA A 15 -23.78 -12.10 19.16
CA ALA A 15 -24.35 -11.24 20.20
C ALA A 15 -24.50 -9.76 19.79
N ALA A 16 -23.65 -9.24 18.90
CA ALA A 16 -23.68 -7.82 18.54
C ALA A 16 -24.96 -7.41 17.79
N ASP A 17 -25.42 -6.17 17.96
CA ASP A 17 -26.56 -5.62 17.18
C ASP A 17 -26.17 -5.26 15.74
N ARG A 18 -24.91 -4.89 15.55
CA ARG A 18 -24.29 -4.50 14.27
C ARG A 18 -22.85 -4.99 14.22
N VAL A 19 -22.44 -5.45 13.03
CA VAL A 19 -21.06 -5.83 12.74
C VAL A 19 -20.62 -5.06 11.50
N LEU A 20 -19.49 -4.35 11.62
CA LEU A 20 -18.94 -3.51 10.57
C LEU A 20 -17.61 -4.09 10.07
N THR A 21 -17.41 -4.00 8.76
CA THR A 21 -16.15 -4.31 8.08
C THR A 21 -15.65 -3.09 7.33
N VAL A 22 -14.35 -3.07 7.04
CA VAL A 22 -13.63 -1.90 6.49
C VAL A 22 -13.86 -1.64 5.00
N SER A 23 -14.66 -2.47 4.32
CA SER A 23 -15.09 -2.24 2.94
C SER A 23 -16.26 -3.16 2.55
N HIS A 24 -16.98 -2.81 1.49
CA HIS A 24 -18.02 -3.67 0.92
C HIS A 24 -17.44 -4.99 0.38
N GLY A 25 -16.27 -4.95 -0.27
CA GLY A 25 -15.60 -6.14 -0.79
C GLY A 25 -15.21 -7.09 0.34
N TYR A 26 -14.55 -6.58 1.38
CA TYR A 26 -14.17 -7.39 2.53
C TYR A 26 -15.40 -7.96 3.27
N SER A 27 -16.51 -7.21 3.30
CA SER A 27 -17.76 -7.70 3.88
C SER A 27 -18.32 -8.94 3.16
N TRP A 28 -18.04 -9.06 1.86
CA TRP A 28 -18.41 -10.21 1.05
C TRP A 28 -17.38 -11.34 1.17
N GLU A 29 -16.09 -11.03 1.14
CA GLU A 29 -14.99 -12.01 1.24
C GLU A 29 -15.10 -12.85 2.53
N VAL A 30 -15.39 -12.23 3.67
CA VAL A 30 -15.50 -12.96 4.94
C VAL A 30 -16.73 -13.89 5.02
N LYS A 31 -17.63 -13.83 4.04
CA LYS A 31 -18.77 -14.74 3.91
C LYS A 31 -18.45 -15.96 3.04
N THR A 32 -17.33 -15.97 2.33
CA THR A 32 -16.90 -17.13 1.55
C THR A 32 -16.15 -18.13 2.41
N LEU A 33 -16.00 -19.37 1.92
CA LEU A 33 -15.30 -20.42 2.63
C LEU A 33 -13.83 -20.03 2.90
N GLU A 34 -13.19 -19.43 1.90
CA GLU A 34 -11.79 -19.03 1.90
C GLU A 34 -11.54 -17.80 2.78
N GLY A 35 -12.40 -16.77 2.66
CA GLY A 35 -12.22 -15.51 3.39
C GLY A 35 -12.81 -15.53 4.81
N GLY A 36 -13.73 -16.44 5.10
CA GLY A 36 -14.40 -16.52 6.41
C GLY A 36 -13.66 -17.34 7.46
N TRP A 37 -12.55 -18.00 7.11
CA TRP A 37 -11.70 -18.76 8.06
C TRP A 37 -12.50 -19.69 8.99
N GLY A 38 -13.49 -20.41 8.44
CA GLY A 38 -14.36 -21.33 9.18
C GLY A 38 -15.56 -20.69 9.89
N LEU A 39 -15.71 -19.35 9.87
CA LEU A 39 -16.83 -18.62 10.46
C LEU A 39 -17.88 -18.16 9.44
N HIS A 40 -17.64 -18.42 8.15
CA HIS A 40 -18.53 -18.02 7.06
C HIS A 40 -20.00 -18.41 7.31
N ASN A 41 -20.29 -19.59 7.86
CA ASN A 41 -21.67 -19.97 8.19
C ASN A 41 -22.30 -19.07 9.25
N ILE A 42 -21.58 -18.79 10.34
CA ILE A 42 -22.05 -17.89 11.41
C ILE A 42 -22.24 -16.47 10.86
N ILE A 43 -21.32 -16.00 10.01
CA ILE A 43 -21.41 -14.68 9.39
C ILE A 43 -22.65 -14.61 8.48
N ASN A 44 -22.89 -15.62 7.64
CA ASN A 44 -24.05 -15.67 6.75
C ASN A 44 -25.38 -15.77 7.52
N GLU A 45 -25.44 -16.54 8.61
CA GLU A 45 -26.62 -16.57 9.52
C GLU A 45 -26.93 -15.19 10.15
N ASN A 46 -25.91 -14.34 10.27
CA ASN A 46 -26.00 -13.02 10.89
C ASN A 46 -25.88 -11.87 9.87
N ASP A 47 -26.07 -12.14 8.57
CA ASP A 47 -25.84 -11.15 7.51
C ASP A 47 -26.71 -9.89 7.64
N TRP A 48 -27.92 -10.05 8.20
CA TRP A 48 -28.87 -8.95 8.40
C TRP A 48 -28.32 -7.80 9.25
N LYS A 49 -27.29 -8.04 10.07
CA LYS A 49 -26.59 -7.02 10.87
C LYS A 49 -25.17 -6.71 10.41
N PHE A 50 -24.74 -7.29 9.29
CA PHE A 50 -23.40 -7.15 8.74
C PHE A 50 -23.37 -6.05 7.67
N ARG A 51 -22.41 -5.11 7.78
CA ARG A 51 -22.23 -4.04 6.80
C ARG A 51 -20.76 -3.74 6.55
N GLY A 52 -20.42 -3.43 5.31
CA GLY A 52 -19.13 -2.84 4.94
C GLY A 52 -19.24 -1.32 4.94
N ILE A 53 -18.30 -0.64 5.56
CA ILE A 53 -18.12 0.81 5.48
C ILE A 53 -16.67 1.04 5.08
N VAL A 54 -16.48 1.67 3.92
CA VAL A 54 -15.15 1.93 3.37
C VAL A 54 -14.40 2.93 4.24
N ASN A 55 -13.16 2.60 4.62
CA ASN A 55 -12.29 3.53 5.33
C ASN A 55 -11.98 4.77 4.45
N GLY A 56 -12.00 5.95 5.06
CA GLY A 56 -11.57 7.20 4.43
C GLY A 56 -10.11 7.53 4.70
N ILE A 57 -9.67 8.66 4.13
CA ILE A 57 -8.40 9.33 4.44
C ILE A 57 -8.69 10.76 4.90
N ASP A 58 -7.74 11.37 5.61
CA ASP A 58 -7.81 12.81 5.92
C ASP A 58 -7.40 13.61 4.67
N THR A 59 -8.38 14.26 4.03
CA THR A 59 -8.18 15.06 2.81
C THR A 59 -7.59 16.45 3.08
N LYS A 60 -7.33 16.82 4.34
CA LYS A 60 -6.53 18.00 4.67
C LYS A 60 -5.06 17.65 4.75
N GLU A 61 -4.74 16.46 5.24
CA GLU A 61 -3.38 15.93 5.27
C GLU A 61 -2.93 15.45 3.89
N TRP A 62 -3.77 14.68 3.20
CA TRP A 62 -3.50 14.15 1.86
C TRP A 62 -4.14 15.01 0.78
N ASN A 63 -3.57 16.19 0.55
CA ASN A 63 -4.01 17.11 -0.49
C ASN A 63 -2.84 17.73 -1.25
N PRO A 64 -2.61 17.38 -2.54
CA PRO A 64 -1.46 17.88 -3.29
C PRO A 64 -1.43 19.41 -3.44
N GLU A 65 -2.56 20.10 -3.30
CA GLU A 65 -2.64 21.56 -3.38
C GLU A 65 -2.05 22.24 -2.14
N PHE A 66 -2.11 21.60 -0.97
CA PHE A 66 -1.70 22.18 0.32
C PHE A 66 -0.68 21.32 1.09
N ASP A 67 -0.28 20.17 0.54
CA ASP A 67 0.64 19.23 1.18
C ASP A 67 1.99 19.87 1.45
N THR A 68 2.31 20.03 2.73
CA THR A 68 3.56 20.64 3.21
C THR A 68 4.81 19.88 2.79
N HIS A 69 4.70 18.58 2.47
CA HIS A 69 5.83 17.77 2.02
C HIS A 69 6.23 18.06 0.57
N LEU A 70 5.40 18.80 -0.18
CA LEU A 70 5.64 19.22 -1.56
C LEU A 70 6.12 20.68 -1.70
N HIS A 71 6.39 21.39 -0.59
CA HIS A 71 6.79 22.82 -0.61
C HIS A 71 8.31 23.05 -0.72
N SER A 72 9.11 21.97 -0.78
CA SER A 72 10.58 22.02 -0.65
C SER A 72 11.25 20.97 -1.52
N ASP A 73 12.58 21.05 -1.65
CA ASP A 73 13.41 20.06 -2.37
C ASP A 73 13.02 19.85 -3.84
N ASP A 74 12.74 20.95 -4.56
CA ASP A 74 12.29 20.97 -5.97
C ASP A 74 10.87 20.40 -6.23
N TYR A 75 10.14 19.98 -5.19
CA TYR A 75 8.73 19.62 -5.31
C TYR A 75 7.84 20.86 -5.47
N THR A 76 6.62 20.63 -5.95
CA THR A 76 5.61 21.67 -6.04
C THR A 76 4.22 21.14 -5.71
N ASN A 77 3.40 21.97 -5.10
CA ASN A 77 1.98 21.69 -4.96
C ASN A 77 1.27 21.81 -6.30
N TYR A 78 0.22 21.02 -6.46
CA TYR A 78 -0.56 21.03 -7.67
C TYR A 78 -2.03 20.74 -7.38
N SER A 79 -2.90 21.29 -8.22
CA SER A 79 -4.32 21.04 -8.24
C SER A 79 -4.67 20.18 -9.46
N VAL A 80 -5.96 19.92 -9.66
CA VAL A 80 -6.45 19.21 -10.85
C VAL A 80 -6.12 20.00 -12.12
N GLU A 81 -6.14 21.34 -12.04
CA GLU A 81 -5.87 22.25 -13.17
C GLU A 81 -4.38 22.32 -13.53
N THR A 82 -3.49 22.13 -12.55
CA THR A 82 -2.02 22.20 -12.75
C THR A 82 -1.34 20.83 -12.78
N LEU A 83 -2.13 19.74 -12.76
CA LEU A 83 -1.67 18.36 -12.68
C LEU A 83 -0.61 18.01 -13.74
N GLU A 84 -0.83 18.43 -14.99
CA GLU A 84 0.05 18.17 -16.14
C GLU A 84 1.45 18.78 -16.00
N ILE A 85 1.61 19.80 -15.15
CA ILE A 85 2.90 20.46 -14.90
C ILE A 85 3.47 20.02 -13.55
N GLY A 86 2.63 20.03 -12.50
CA GLY A 86 3.07 19.77 -11.15
C GLY A 86 3.45 18.31 -10.88
N LYS A 87 2.69 17.33 -11.41
CA LYS A 87 3.03 15.91 -11.18
C LYS A 87 4.35 15.51 -11.83
N PRO A 88 4.65 15.89 -13.09
CA PRO A 88 5.98 15.66 -13.67
C PRO A 88 7.12 16.33 -12.91
N GLN A 89 6.91 17.52 -12.34
CA GLN A 89 7.91 18.20 -11.50
C GLN A 89 8.16 17.42 -10.20
N CYS A 90 7.10 16.99 -9.50
CA CYS A 90 7.24 16.14 -8.30
C CYS A 90 7.93 14.80 -8.60
N LYS A 91 7.63 14.19 -9.75
CA LYS A 91 8.32 12.99 -10.22
C LYS A 91 9.82 13.24 -10.43
N ALA A 92 10.17 14.33 -11.11
CA ALA A 92 11.57 14.69 -11.35
C ALA A 92 12.32 14.97 -10.04
N ALA A 93 11.68 15.66 -9.10
CA ALA A 93 12.22 15.91 -7.77
C ALA A 93 12.44 14.60 -7.00
N LEU A 94 11.50 13.66 -7.04
CA LEU A 94 11.64 12.34 -6.43
C LEU A 94 12.74 11.49 -7.06
N GLN A 95 12.85 11.49 -8.38
CA GLN A 95 13.95 10.83 -9.08
C GLN A 95 15.29 11.37 -8.60
N LYS A 96 15.43 12.70 -8.52
CA LYS A 96 16.65 13.38 -8.06
C LYS A 96 16.96 13.08 -6.59
N GLU A 97 15.97 13.20 -5.69
CA GLU A 97 16.12 12.92 -4.26
C GLU A 97 16.61 11.50 -4.01
N LEU A 98 16.02 10.54 -4.74
CA LEU A 98 16.40 9.13 -4.60
C LEU A 98 17.66 8.79 -5.40
N GLY A 99 18.17 9.68 -6.27
CA GLY A 99 19.35 9.45 -7.12
C GLY A 99 19.07 8.54 -8.33
N LEU A 100 17.82 8.43 -8.75
CA LEU A 100 17.43 7.82 -10.01
C LEU A 100 17.71 8.80 -11.18
N PRO A 101 17.96 8.29 -12.40
CA PRO A 101 17.97 9.13 -13.60
C PRO A 101 16.65 9.88 -13.74
N VAL A 102 16.73 11.20 -13.91
CA VAL A 102 15.55 12.05 -14.13
C VAL A 102 15.07 11.83 -15.56
N ARG A 103 13.97 11.08 -15.69
CA ARG A 103 13.39 10.68 -16.98
C ARG A 103 11.90 10.99 -17.01
N PRO A 104 11.44 12.01 -17.75
CA PRO A 104 10.02 12.34 -17.85
C PRO A 104 9.24 11.28 -18.65
N ASP A 105 9.90 10.58 -19.56
CA ASP A 105 9.36 9.62 -20.53
C ASP A 105 9.11 8.20 -19.97
N VAL A 106 9.63 7.87 -18.77
CA VAL A 106 9.44 6.53 -18.16
C VAL A 106 8.47 6.55 -16.99
N PRO A 107 7.56 5.59 -16.83
CA PRO A 107 6.75 5.49 -15.63
C PRO A 107 7.60 5.21 -14.40
N LEU A 108 7.22 5.84 -13.28
CA LEU A 108 7.75 5.57 -11.96
C LEU A 108 6.67 4.84 -11.16
N ILE A 109 6.95 3.59 -10.78
CA ILE A 109 6.04 2.74 -10.02
C ILE A 109 6.41 2.85 -8.55
N GLY A 110 5.45 3.21 -7.70
CA GLY A 110 5.62 3.33 -6.26
C GLY A 110 4.92 2.20 -5.50
N PHE A 111 5.60 1.62 -4.51
CA PHE A 111 5.02 0.78 -3.48
C PHE A 111 5.26 1.42 -2.12
N ILE A 112 4.20 1.61 -1.33
CA ILE A 112 4.29 2.07 0.05
C ILE A 112 3.49 1.10 0.91
N GLY A 113 4.13 0.45 1.88
CA GLY A 113 3.39 -0.44 2.77
C GLY A 113 4.25 -1.31 3.67
N ARG A 114 3.57 -2.14 4.47
CA ARG A 114 4.24 -3.17 5.27
C ARG A 114 4.82 -4.23 4.34
N LEU A 115 6.04 -4.67 4.64
CA LEU A 115 6.69 -5.75 3.92
C LEU A 115 6.22 -7.08 4.51
N ASP A 116 5.17 -7.63 3.90
CA ASP A 116 4.53 -8.87 4.30
C ASP A 116 3.95 -9.59 3.07
N HIS A 117 3.82 -10.92 3.12
CA HIS A 117 3.25 -11.71 2.02
C HIS A 117 1.79 -11.33 1.74
N GLN A 118 1.01 -10.92 2.74
CA GLN A 118 -0.35 -10.41 2.53
C GLN A 118 -0.37 -9.15 1.65
N LYS A 119 0.75 -8.44 1.54
CA LYS A 119 0.93 -7.27 0.66
C LYS A 119 1.53 -7.62 -0.69
N GLY A 120 1.80 -8.90 -0.97
CA GLY A 120 2.30 -9.38 -2.26
C GLY A 120 3.71 -8.91 -2.59
N VAL A 121 4.53 -8.56 -1.59
CA VAL A 121 5.89 -8.04 -1.81
C VAL A 121 6.80 -9.12 -2.41
N ASP A 122 6.58 -10.38 -2.04
CA ASP A 122 7.18 -11.56 -2.67
C ASP A 122 6.85 -11.63 -4.17
N LEU A 123 5.59 -11.43 -4.55
CA LEU A 123 5.18 -11.39 -5.96
C LEU A 123 5.85 -10.24 -6.71
N ILE A 124 5.95 -9.06 -6.08
CA ILE A 124 6.68 -7.92 -6.67
C ILE A 124 8.14 -8.29 -6.88
N ALA A 125 8.79 -8.88 -5.87
CA ALA A 125 10.19 -9.30 -5.93
C ALA A 125 10.45 -10.31 -7.05
N GLU A 126 9.56 -11.28 -7.26
CA GLU A 126 9.62 -12.22 -8.39
C GLU A 126 9.48 -11.51 -9.74
N ALA A 127 8.68 -10.44 -9.82
CA ALA A 127 8.48 -9.66 -11.04
C ALA A 127 9.59 -8.64 -11.31
N VAL A 128 10.43 -8.29 -10.32
CA VAL A 128 11.50 -7.28 -10.45
C VAL A 128 12.40 -7.53 -11.67
N PRO A 129 12.96 -8.73 -11.89
CA PRO A 129 13.85 -8.95 -13.04
C PRO A 129 13.19 -8.61 -14.39
N TRP A 130 11.90 -8.96 -14.54
CA TRP A 130 11.13 -8.62 -15.73
C TRP A 130 10.82 -7.11 -15.81
N MET A 131 10.43 -6.47 -14.70
CA MET A 131 10.20 -5.02 -14.67
C MET A 131 11.48 -4.26 -15.05
N MET A 132 12.64 -4.68 -14.54
CA MET A 132 13.92 -4.01 -14.81
C MET A 132 14.39 -4.18 -16.26
N SER A 133 13.88 -5.17 -16.98
CA SER A 133 14.09 -5.29 -18.43
C SER A 133 13.22 -4.34 -19.27
N GLN A 134 12.24 -3.66 -18.65
CA GLN A 134 11.41 -2.64 -19.29
C GLN A 134 11.95 -1.22 -19.05
N ASP A 135 11.42 -0.24 -19.78
CA ASP A 135 11.68 1.19 -19.54
C ASP A 135 10.80 1.73 -18.42
N VAL A 136 11.02 1.24 -17.20
CA VAL A 136 10.31 1.67 -15.99
C VAL A 136 11.28 1.92 -14.84
N GLN A 137 10.85 2.68 -13.86
CA GLN A 137 11.53 2.82 -12.57
C GLN A 137 10.63 2.34 -11.44
N LEU A 138 11.22 1.83 -10.36
CA LEU A 138 10.53 1.27 -9.20
C LEU A 138 11.04 1.88 -7.91
N VAL A 139 10.14 2.34 -7.05
CA VAL A 139 10.43 2.83 -5.71
C VAL A 139 9.59 2.04 -4.73
N MET A 140 10.23 1.40 -3.75
CA MET A 140 9.56 0.65 -2.69
C MET A 140 9.93 1.24 -1.33
N LEU A 141 8.94 1.68 -0.57
CA LEU A 141 9.07 2.18 0.80
C LEU A 141 8.32 1.27 1.76
N GLY A 142 9.01 0.71 2.74
CA GLY A 142 8.35 -0.16 3.71
C GLY A 142 9.27 -0.75 4.76
N THR A 143 8.64 -1.36 5.77
CA THR A 143 9.30 -2.17 6.79
C THR A 143 8.40 -3.33 7.17
N GLY A 144 8.98 -4.42 7.68
CA GLY A 144 8.23 -5.60 8.06
C GLY A 144 9.13 -6.79 8.28
N ARG A 145 8.92 -7.84 7.49
CA ARG A 145 9.68 -9.08 7.66
C ARG A 145 11.14 -8.91 7.19
N PRO A 146 12.14 -9.40 7.95
CA PRO A 146 13.55 -9.24 7.61
C PRO A 146 13.97 -9.83 6.26
N ASP A 147 13.35 -10.95 5.85
CA ASP A 147 13.58 -11.57 4.54
C ASP A 147 13.16 -10.65 3.39
N LEU A 148 12.00 -10.00 3.51
CA LEU A 148 11.50 -9.06 2.51
C LEU A 148 12.28 -7.73 2.52
N GLU A 149 12.71 -7.26 3.69
CA GLU A 149 13.60 -6.08 3.78
C GLU A 149 14.93 -6.32 3.07
N GLU A 150 15.51 -7.50 3.22
CA GLU A 150 16.74 -7.88 2.54
C GLU A 150 16.56 -7.97 1.01
N LEU A 151 15.43 -8.49 0.52
CA LEU A 151 15.11 -8.48 -0.90
C LEU A 151 15.08 -7.06 -1.49
N LEU A 152 14.52 -6.09 -0.77
CA LEU A 152 14.51 -4.69 -1.20
C LEU A 152 15.93 -4.12 -1.34
N ARG A 153 16.81 -4.43 -0.37
CA ARG A 153 18.22 -3.99 -0.40
C ARG A 153 18.98 -4.63 -1.57
N GLN A 154 18.73 -5.90 -1.83
CA GLN A 154 19.34 -6.62 -2.96
C GLN A 154 18.89 -6.06 -4.31
N MET A 155 17.59 -5.82 -4.47
CA MET A 155 17.02 -5.17 -5.66
C MET A 155 17.69 -3.81 -5.91
N GLU A 156 17.77 -2.96 -4.89
CA GLU A 156 18.43 -1.65 -5.01
C GLU A 156 19.89 -1.79 -5.44
N HIS A 157 20.62 -2.72 -4.83
CA HIS A 157 22.03 -2.95 -5.17
C HIS A 157 22.21 -3.40 -6.62
N GLN A 158 21.33 -4.26 -7.11
CA GLN A 158 21.40 -4.83 -8.46
C GLN A 158 20.97 -3.85 -9.56
N TYR A 159 19.99 -3.00 -9.28
CA TYR A 159 19.34 -2.14 -10.27
C TYR A 159 19.39 -0.65 -9.88
N ARG A 160 20.55 -0.15 -9.47
CA ARG A 160 20.73 1.23 -8.94
C ARG A 160 20.32 2.36 -9.89
N ASP A 161 20.10 2.12 -11.16
CA ASP A 161 19.63 3.14 -12.12
C ASP A 161 18.11 3.08 -12.33
N LYS A 162 17.44 2.01 -11.89
CA LYS A 162 16.01 1.79 -12.11
C LYS A 162 15.19 1.52 -10.85
N ALA A 163 15.80 1.01 -9.79
CA ALA A 163 15.11 0.62 -8.56
C ALA A 163 15.70 1.30 -7.32
N ARG A 164 14.81 1.62 -6.38
CA ARG A 164 15.17 2.09 -5.03
C ARG A 164 14.32 1.40 -3.97
N GLY A 165 14.97 0.84 -2.97
CA GLY A 165 14.34 0.23 -1.81
C GLY A 165 14.65 1.02 -0.55
N TRP A 166 13.65 1.64 0.06
CA TRP A 166 13.78 2.29 1.36
C TRP A 166 13.21 1.37 2.44
N VAL A 167 14.10 0.76 3.22
CA VAL A 167 13.72 0.00 4.41
C VAL A 167 13.51 0.94 5.59
N GLY A 168 12.26 1.12 5.98
CA GLY A 168 11.82 2.03 7.03
C GLY A 168 10.48 2.69 6.68
N PHE A 169 10.08 3.66 7.49
CA PHE A 169 8.90 4.46 7.22
C PHE A 169 9.21 5.95 7.39
N SER A 170 8.84 6.74 6.38
CA SER A 170 8.98 8.18 6.36
C SER A 170 7.68 8.76 5.82
N VAL A 171 6.97 9.53 6.65
CA VAL A 171 5.73 10.22 6.25
C VAL A 171 6.02 11.13 5.06
N LYS A 172 7.08 11.95 5.15
CA LYS A 172 7.52 12.85 4.08
C LYS A 172 7.72 12.11 2.75
N THR A 173 8.41 10.97 2.78
CA THR A 173 8.69 10.18 1.57
C THR A 173 7.42 9.52 1.03
N ALA A 174 6.51 9.06 1.90
CA ALA A 174 5.22 8.51 1.48
C ALA A 174 4.37 9.55 0.73
N HIS A 175 4.29 10.78 1.24
CA HIS A 175 3.64 11.90 0.55
C HIS A 175 4.27 12.21 -0.81
N ARG A 176 5.60 12.17 -0.89
CA ARG A 176 6.34 12.44 -2.14
C ARG A 176 6.21 11.37 -3.21
N ILE A 177 5.99 10.11 -2.82
CA ILE A 177 5.75 8.99 -3.74
C ILE A 177 4.31 9.00 -4.28
N THR A 178 3.35 9.47 -3.48
CA THR A 178 1.91 9.45 -3.81
C THR A 178 1.55 10.59 -4.77
#